data_AF-A0A452XR57-F1
#
_entry.id   AF-A0A452XR57-F1
#
_cell.length_a   1.000
_cell.length_b   1.000
_cell.length_c   1.000
_cell.angle_alpha   90.00
_cell.angle_beta   90.00
_cell.angle_gamma   90.00
#
_symmetry.space_group_name_H-M   'P 1'
#
loop_
_entity.id
_entity.type
_entity.pdbx_description
1 polymer ?
#
loop_
_entity_poly.entity_id
_entity_poly.type
_entity_poly.pdbx_seq_one_letter_code
_entity_poly.pdbx_strand_id
1 'polypeptide(L)'
;NERQRRFPRILGHEAAGVVESVGEGVEDLAPGDHVVPIFNGECGTCAYCHSSATNLCGTYRVDAFKSTMVSDDGTRFSVVNTSGDTVPVYHFLNTSTFAEYTVLDAACAVKINPAAPLQKMCLLSCGISTGVGAAWNTANVSKGSTVAIFGLGAVGLAVGEGARIRG
;
A
#
# COMPACT_ATOMS: atom_id res chain seq x y z
N ASN A 1 4.49 -22.02 12.98
CA ASN A 1 4.90 -20.81 12.24
C ASN A 1 4.54 -19.59 13.09
N GLU A 2 5.48 -19.08 13.90
CA GLU A 2 5.23 -18.00 14.86
C GLU A 2 4.92 -16.65 14.18
N ARG A 3 5.46 -16.40 12.98
CA ARG A 3 5.19 -15.16 12.23
C ARG A 3 3.74 -15.05 11.76
N GLN A 4 3.07 -16.19 11.52
CA GLN A 4 1.65 -16.27 11.21
C GLN A 4 0.72 -15.96 12.40
N ARG A 5 1.26 -15.86 13.63
CA ARG A 5 0.50 -15.67 14.87
C ARG A 5 0.70 -14.29 15.53
N ARG A 6 1.18 -13.29 14.78
CA ARG A 6 1.34 -11.90 15.27
C ARG A 6 -0.03 -11.21 15.37
N PHE A 7 -0.67 -11.36 16.52
CA PHE A 7 -1.89 -10.66 16.94
C PHE A 7 -1.69 -10.05 18.34
N PRO A 8 -2.42 -8.98 18.70
CA PRO A 8 -3.41 -8.24 17.91
C PRO A 8 -2.78 -7.40 16.76
N ARG A 9 -3.54 -7.10 15.71
CA ARG A 9 -3.02 -6.46 14.49
C ARG A 9 -4.04 -5.47 13.91
N ILE A 10 -3.60 -4.28 13.50
CA ILE A 10 -4.42 -3.33 12.75
C ILE A 10 -4.29 -3.65 11.26
N LEU A 11 -5.40 -4.03 10.63
CA LEU A 11 -5.46 -4.36 9.20
C LEU A 11 -5.69 -3.10 8.35
N GLY A 12 -6.04 -3.29 7.08
CA GLY A 12 -6.30 -2.22 6.13
C GLY A 12 -5.05 -1.82 5.36
N HIS A 13 -5.17 -1.71 4.04
CA HIS A 13 -4.14 -1.25 3.12
C HIS A 13 -4.71 -0.45 1.93
N GLU A 14 -6.03 -0.30 1.86
CA GLU A 14 -6.71 0.58 0.92
C GLU A 14 -7.22 1.81 1.66
N ALA A 15 -6.54 2.94 1.48
CA ALA A 15 -6.92 4.21 2.10
C ALA A 15 -6.34 5.41 1.34
N ALA A 16 -6.83 6.58 1.71
CA ALA A 16 -6.22 7.84 1.36
C ALA A 16 -6.35 8.75 2.59
N GLY A 17 -5.37 9.62 2.80
CA GLY A 17 -5.28 10.43 4.01
C GLY A 17 -4.52 11.72 3.76
N VAL A 18 -4.30 12.45 4.84
CA VAL A 18 -3.51 13.67 4.86
C VAL A 18 -2.33 13.45 5.80
N VAL A 19 -1.13 13.85 5.38
CA VAL A 19 0.07 13.80 6.22
C VAL A 19 -0.13 14.74 7.41
N GLU A 20 -0.04 14.19 8.62
CA GLU A 20 -0.11 14.97 9.86
C GLU A 20 1.27 15.52 10.24
N SER A 21 2.29 14.66 10.25
CA SER A 21 3.69 14.99 10.52
C SER A 21 4.63 14.06 9.74
N VAL A 22 5.90 14.44 9.67
CA VAL A 22 6.96 13.63 9.02
C VAL A 22 8.14 13.44 9.96
N GLY A 23 8.80 12.28 9.83
CA GLY A 23 10.02 11.97 10.58
C GLY A 23 11.27 12.66 10.01
N GLU A 24 12.36 12.61 10.76
CA GLU A 24 13.66 13.09 10.30
C GLU A 24 14.10 12.38 9.01
N GLY A 25 14.62 13.15 8.05
CA GLY A 25 15.11 12.65 6.76
C GLY A 25 14.03 12.45 5.68
N VAL A 26 12.76 12.75 5.96
CA VAL A 26 11.71 12.79 4.94
C VAL A 26 11.74 14.14 4.23
N GLU A 27 11.99 14.14 2.92
CA GLU A 27 12.16 15.36 2.12
C GLU A 27 11.04 15.58 1.09
N ASP A 28 10.32 14.53 0.71
CA ASP A 28 9.35 14.49 -0.39
C ASP A 28 7.88 14.55 0.07
N LEU A 29 7.65 14.56 1.38
CA LEU A 29 6.35 14.69 2.02
C LEU A 29 6.38 15.80 3.08
N ALA A 30 5.26 16.49 3.24
CA ALA A 30 5.08 17.51 4.28
C ALA A 30 3.68 17.46 4.91
N PRO A 31 3.49 17.99 6.14
CA PRO A 31 2.17 18.15 6.72
C PRO A 31 1.17 18.83 5.77
N GLY A 32 -0.03 18.28 5.67
CA GLY A 32 -1.08 18.75 4.76
C GLY A 32 -1.08 18.09 3.38
N ASP A 33 -0.04 17.34 3.01
CA ASP A 33 -0.03 16.61 1.74
C ASP A 33 -1.09 15.51 1.73
N HIS A 34 -1.85 15.42 0.64
CA HIS A 34 -2.75 14.30 0.41
C HIS A 34 -1.95 13.10 -0.08
N VAL A 35 -2.16 11.94 0.52
CA VAL A 35 -1.40 10.72 0.23
C VAL A 35 -2.30 9.49 0.11
N VAL A 36 -1.82 8.49 -0.62
CA VAL A 36 -2.32 7.11 -0.56
C VAL A 36 -1.24 6.20 0.03
N PRO A 37 -1.54 5.41 1.08
CA PRO A 37 -0.61 4.39 1.59
C PRO A 37 -0.51 3.21 0.62
N ILE A 38 0.69 2.78 0.26
CA ILE A 38 0.94 1.67 -0.66
C ILE A 38 1.57 0.50 0.09
N PHE A 39 0.98 -0.69 -0.08
CA PHE A 39 1.43 -1.91 0.60
C PHE A 39 2.74 -2.49 0.05
N ASN A 40 3.11 -2.12 -1.17
CA ASN A 40 4.37 -2.47 -1.84
C ASN A 40 5.12 -1.17 -2.18
N GLY A 41 5.95 -0.71 -1.26
CA GLY A 41 6.62 0.58 -1.35
C GLY A 41 7.82 0.61 -2.30
N GLU A 42 8.46 1.76 -2.41
CA GLU A 42 9.58 2.02 -3.31
C GLU A 42 10.66 2.86 -2.62
N CYS A 43 11.83 2.27 -2.32
CA CYS A 43 12.91 2.98 -1.62
C CYS A 43 13.80 3.85 -2.52
N GLY A 44 13.60 3.80 -3.85
CA GLY A 44 14.36 4.56 -4.84
C GLY A 44 15.86 4.21 -4.98
N THR A 45 16.39 3.31 -4.16
CA THR A 45 17.86 3.10 -4.00
C THR A 45 18.30 1.64 -4.15
N CYS A 46 17.39 0.67 -4.08
CA CYS A 46 17.74 -0.74 -4.27
C CYS A 46 17.80 -1.10 -5.76
N ALA A 47 18.53 -2.17 -6.09
CA ALA A 47 18.66 -2.64 -7.47
C ALA A 47 17.33 -2.91 -8.17
N TYR A 48 16.29 -3.30 -7.42
CA TYR A 48 14.95 -3.51 -7.96
C TYR A 48 14.22 -2.19 -8.30
N CYS A 49 14.39 -1.14 -7.50
CA CYS A 49 13.82 0.18 -7.80
C CYS A 49 14.46 0.81 -9.05
N HIS A 50 15.73 0.50 -9.33
CA HIS A 50 16.40 0.92 -10.56
C HIS A 50 16.12 0.02 -11.77
N SER A 51 15.39 -1.08 -11.59
CA SER A 51 15.07 -2.02 -12.66
C SER A 51 13.75 -1.63 -13.32
N SER A 52 13.73 -1.62 -14.65
CA SER A 52 12.47 -1.46 -15.41
C SER A 52 11.63 -2.75 -15.46
N ALA A 53 12.15 -3.88 -14.96
CA ALA A 53 11.51 -5.19 -15.07
C ALA A 53 10.61 -5.54 -13.88
N THR A 54 10.71 -4.81 -12.75
CA THR A 54 9.97 -5.14 -11.54
C THR A 54 9.66 -3.89 -10.72
N ASN A 55 8.56 -3.94 -9.97
CA ASN A 55 8.22 -2.96 -8.94
C ASN A 55 8.40 -3.54 -7.51
N LEU A 56 9.01 -4.71 -7.36
CA LEU A 56 9.17 -5.38 -6.07
C LEU A 56 10.41 -4.86 -5.33
N CYS A 57 10.25 -3.75 -4.61
CA CYS A 57 11.33 -3.13 -3.82
C CYS A 57 12.03 -4.15 -2.89
N GLY A 58 13.36 -4.06 -2.81
CA GLY A 58 14.15 -4.97 -1.98
C GLY A 58 13.84 -4.84 -0.49
N THR A 59 13.48 -3.62 -0.06
CA THR A 59 13.24 -3.26 1.34
C THR A 59 11.74 -3.25 1.68
N TYR A 60 10.92 -2.64 0.82
CA TYR A 60 9.51 -2.36 1.11
C TYR A 60 8.51 -3.18 0.28
N ARG A 61 8.96 -4.25 -0.39
CA ARG A 61 8.01 -5.18 -1.05
C ARG A 61 6.98 -5.71 -0.06
N VAL A 62 5.82 -6.04 -0.60
CA VAL A 62 4.74 -6.67 0.15
C VAL A 62 5.20 -7.93 0.89
N ASP A 63 4.93 -7.99 2.20
CA ASP A 63 5.13 -9.17 3.03
C ASP A 63 3.97 -9.28 4.05
N ALA A 64 3.12 -10.30 3.88
CA ALA A 64 1.98 -10.54 4.75
C ALA A 64 2.37 -10.87 6.20
N PHE A 65 3.60 -11.33 6.44
CA PHE A 65 4.12 -11.70 7.75
C PHE A 65 4.89 -10.58 8.45
N LYS A 66 5.28 -9.53 7.72
CA LYS A 66 5.87 -8.32 8.31
C LYS A 66 4.84 -7.63 9.21
N SER A 67 5.25 -7.32 10.44
CA SER A 67 4.34 -6.86 11.51
C SER A 67 4.85 -5.64 12.28
N THR A 68 5.97 -5.08 11.84
CA THR A 68 6.73 -4.01 12.50
C THR A 68 7.28 -3.05 11.44
N MET A 69 7.72 -1.87 11.86
CA MET A 69 8.36 -0.86 10.99
C MET A 69 9.72 -1.36 10.49
N VAL A 70 10.19 -0.90 9.32
CA VAL A 70 11.55 -1.25 8.85
C VAL A 70 12.63 -0.57 9.68
N SER A 71 12.36 0.66 10.12
CA SER A 71 13.36 1.53 10.75
C SER A 71 13.95 0.96 12.04
N ASP A 72 13.13 0.33 12.87
CA ASP A 72 13.52 -0.09 14.23
C ASP A 72 12.95 -1.44 14.67
N ASP A 73 12.31 -2.19 13.76
CA ASP A 73 11.57 -3.41 14.07
C ASP A 73 10.50 -3.24 15.18
N GLY A 74 10.07 -2.00 15.44
CA GLY A 74 9.10 -1.64 16.45
C GLY A 74 7.65 -1.61 15.94
N THR A 75 6.71 -1.48 16.88
CA THR A 75 5.32 -1.11 16.57
C THR A 75 5.13 0.38 16.84
N ARG A 76 4.09 0.97 16.26
CA ARG A 76 3.67 2.36 16.53
C ARG A 76 2.30 2.41 17.22
N PHE A 77 1.77 1.22 17.52
CA PHE A 77 0.47 1.02 18.12
C PHE A 77 0.63 0.15 19.37
N SER A 78 -0.12 0.49 20.40
CA SER A 78 -0.22 -0.29 21.63
C SER A 78 -1.63 -0.19 22.18
N VAL A 79 -2.01 -1.17 22.98
CA VAL A 79 -3.30 -1.19 23.68
C VAL A 79 -3.09 -1.68 25.11
N VAL A 80 -3.95 -1.25 26.03
CA VAL A 80 -3.99 -1.81 27.39
C VAL A 80 -4.86 -3.06 27.37
N ASN A 81 -4.30 -4.20 27.77
CA ASN A 81 -5.02 -5.47 27.83
C ASN A 81 -5.96 -5.54 29.06
N THR A 82 -6.69 -6.65 29.20
CA THR A 82 -7.62 -6.85 30.33
C THR A 82 -6.93 -6.94 31.69
N SER A 83 -5.63 -7.20 31.73
CA SER A 83 -4.81 -7.27 32.95
C SER A 83 -4.22 -5.91 33.34
N GLY A 84 -4.40 -4.87 32.50
CA GLY A 84 -3.83 -3.55 32.70
C GLY A 84 -2.43 -3.34 32.09
N ASP A 85 -1.88 -4.35 31.42
CA ASP A 85 -0.57 -4.22 30.76
C ASP A 85 -0.69 -3.53 29.41
N THR A 86 0.26 -2.66 29.09
CA THR A 86 0.41 -2.13 27.74
C THR A 86 1.06 -3.19 26.86
N VAL A 87 0.37 -3.61 25.81
CA VAL A 87 0.85 -4.62 24.84
C VAL A 87 0.92 -4.02 23.43
N PRO A 88 1.86 -4.47 22.59
CA PRO A 88 1.99 -3.98 21.23
C PRO A 88 0.82 -4.43 20.35
N VAL A 89 0.46 -3.59 19.38
CA VAL A 89 -0.45 -3.92 18.29
C VAL A 89 0.32 -3.88 16.98
N TYR A 90 0.27 -4.97 16.22
CA TYR A 90 1.13 -5.17 15.06
C TYR A 90 0.62 -4.46 13.80
N HIS A 91 1.56 -4.10 12.94
CA HIS A 91 1.32 -3.50 11.63
C HIS A 91 0.90 -4.53 10.57
N PHE A 92 0.20 -4.10 9.53
CA PHE A 92 -0.23 -4.93 8.39
C PHE A 92 0.18 -4.27 7.08
N LEU A 93 0.91 -5.02 6.24
CA LEU A 93 1.26 -4.64 4.87
C LEU A 93 1.78 -3.19 4.74
N ASN A 94 2.70 -2.79 5.61
CA ASN A 94 3.30 -1.44 5.64
C ASN A 94 2.31 -0.28 5.84
N THR A 95 1.05 -0.53 6.18
CA THR A 95 -0.03 0.46 6.03
C THR A 95 -0.94 0.59 7.25
N SER A 96 -1.59 -0.49 7.70
CA SER A 96 -2.47 -0.49 8.89
C SER A 96 -3.53 0.62 8.89
N THR A 97 -4.32 0.70 7.82
CA THR A 97 -5.21 1.84 7.57
C THR A 97 -6.56 1.79 8.31
N PHE A 98 -6.83 0.74 9.08
CA PHE A 98 -8.03 0.67 9.93
C PHE A 98 -7.79 1.36 11.29
N ALA A 99 -7.29 2.60 11.23
CA ALA A 99 -7.05 3.49 12.35
C ALA A 99 -7.20 4.94 11.86
N GLU A 100 -7.59 5.86 12.75
CA GLU A 100 -7.72 7.30 12.42
C GLU A 100 -6.37 7.92 12.05
N TYR A 101 -5.28 7.43 12.66
CA TYR A 101 -3.90 7.76 12.33
C TYR A 101 -3.09 6.47 12.18
N THR A 102 -2.17 6.47 11.22
CA THR A 102 -1.18 5.40 11.05
C THR A 102 0.19 5.99 10.75
N VAL A 103 1.24 5.24 11.04
CA VAL A 103 2.62 5.62 10.77
C VAL A 103 3.14 4.72 9.65
N LEU A 104 3.65 5.33 8.60
CA LEU A 104 4.17 4.66 7.41
C LEU A 104 5.66 4.99 7.28
N ASP A 105 6.43 4.04 6.75
CA ASP A 105 7.71 4.40 6.13
C ASP A 105 7.40 5.28 4.90
N ALA A 106 8.10 6.40 4.68
CA ALA A 106 7.79 7.36 3.61
C ALA A 106 7.75 6.70 2.21
N ALA A 107 8.60 5.71 1.98
CA ALA A 107 8.61 4.87 0.77
C ALA A 107 7.29 4.12 0.50
N CYS A 108 6.39 4.03 1.49
CA CYS A 108 5.08 3.41 1.41
C CYS A 108 3.94 4.44 1.35
N ALA A 109 4.23 5.73 1.10
CA ALA A 109 3.23 6.77 0.94
C ALA A 109 3.44 7.50 -0.38
N VAL A 110 2.39 7.55 -1.22
CA VAL A 110 2.44 8.28 -2.50
C VAL A 110 1.65 9.57 -2.37
N LYS A 111 2.34 10.71 -2.54
CA LYS A 111 1.72 12.02 -2.65
C LYS A 111 0.83 12.10 -3.88
N ILE A 112 -0.38 12.60 -3.70
CA ILE A 112 -1.39 12.76 -4.76
C ILE A 112 -1.81 14.22 -4.89
N ASN A 113 -2.49 14.52 -6.01
CA ASN A 113 -3.03 15.85 -6.26
C ASN A 113 -4.02 16.26 -5.14
N PRO A 114 -3.82 17.40 -4.45
CA PRO A 114 -4.69 17.83 -3.35
C PRO A 114 -6.13 18.15 -3.80
N ALA A 115 -6.34 18.46 -5.08
CA ALA A 115 -7.68 18.68 -5.64
C ALA A 115 -8.45 17.37 -5.92
N ALA A 116 -7.79 16.21 -5.84
CA ALA A 116 -8.44 14.95 -6.10
C ALA A 116 -9.38 14.54 -4.94
N PRO A 117 -10.55 13.94 -5.23
CA PRO A 117 -11.50 13.54 -4.20
C PRO A 117 -10.95 12.37 -3.38
N LEU A 118 -10.41 12.67 -2.19
CA LEU A 118 -9.66 11.73 -1.35
C LEU A 118 -10.40 10.39 -1.13
N GLN A 119 -11.71 10.44 -0.89
CA GLN A 119 -12.57 9.26 -0.69
C GLN A 119 -12.61 8.29 -1.88
N LYS A 120 -12.28 8.74 -3.09
CA LYS A 120 -12.18 7.89 -4.28
C LYS A 120 -10.74 7.43 -4.54
N MET A 121 -9.76 8.21 -4.10
CA MET A 121 -8.34 7.94 -4.36
C MET A 121 -7.85 6.70 -3.60
N CYS A 122 -8.50 6.30 -2.51
CA CYS A 122 -8.16 5.09 -1.76
C CYS A 122 -8.14 3.82 -2.63
N LEU A 123 -8.99 3.74 -3.64
CA LEU A 123 -9.09 2.57 -4.52
C LEU A 123 -7.85 2.40 -5.42
N LEU A 124 -7.04 3.45 -5.59
CA LEU A 124 -5.81 3.42 -6.37
C LEU A 124 -4.64 2.77 -5.61
N SER A 125 -4.76 2.53 -4.31
CA SER A 125 -3.65 2.00 -3.53
C SER A 125 -3.51 0.48 -3.56
N CYS A 126 -4.51 -0.25 -4.08
CA CYS A 126 -4.42 -1.69 -4.31
C CYS A 126 -5.31 -2.16 -5.47
N GLY A 127 -6.59 -2.46 -5.23
CA GLY A 127 -7.41 -3.24 -6.15
C GLY A 127 -7.50 -2.71 -7.58
N ILE A 128 -7.80 -1.41 -7.75
CA ILE A 128 -7.96 -0.82 -9.09
C ILE A 128 -6.63 -0.79 -9.83
N SER A 129 -5.59 -0.24 -9.21
CA SER A 129 -4.27 -0.12 -9.85
C SER A 129 -3.67 -1.49 -10.19
N THR A 130 -3.93 -2.51 -9.36
CA THR A 130 -3.54 -3.90 -9.64
C THR A 130 -4.22 -4.40 -10.91
N GLY A 131 -5.53 -4.23 -11.05
CA GLY A 131 -6.27 -4.71 -12.22
C GLY A 131 -5.91 -3.96 -13.50
N VAL A 132 -5.88 -2.62 -13.45
CA VAL A 132 -5.50 -1.79 -14.60
C VAL A 132 -4.05 -2.08 -15.01
N GLY A 133 -3.13 -2.13 -14.06
CA GLY A 133 -1.73 -2.46 -14.30
C GLY A 133 -1.54 -3.87 -14.87
N ALA A 134 -2.32 -4.86 -14.43
CA ALA A 134 -2.26 -6.21 -14.99
C ALA A 134 -2.64 -6.21 -16.48
N ALA A 135 -3.65 -5.44 -16.90
CA ALA A 135 -4.03 -5.32 -18.30
C ALA A 135 -2.97 -4.53 -19.11
N TRP A 136 -2.48 -3.41 -18.57
CA TRP A 136 -1.65 -2.46 -19.32
C TRP A 136 -0.17 -2.84 -19.37
N ASN A 137 0.38 -3.30 -18.25
CA ASN A 137 1.82 -3.44 -18.04
C ASN A 137 2.25 -4.92 -18.11
N THR A 138 1.44 -5.82 -17.57
CA THR A 138 1.78 -7.25 -17.52
C THR A 138 1.30 -8.01 -18.75
N ALA A 139 -0.01 -8.00 -19.01
CA ALA A 139 -0.59 -8.64 -20.19
C ALA A 139 -0.36 -7.82 -21.47
N ASN A 140 -0.11 -6.51 -21.30
CA ASN A 140 0.12 -5.56 -22.40
C ASN A 140 -0.96 -5.64 -23.49
N VAL A 141 -2.23 -5.63 -23.08
CA VAL A 141 -3.40 -5.75 -23.96
C VAL A 141 -3.30 -4.74 -25.11
N SER A 142 -3.55 -5.19 -26.33
CA SER A 142 -3.48 -4.37 -27.53
C SER A 142 -4.84 -4.29 -28.21
N LYS A 143 -5.04 -3.23 -29.01
CA LYS A 143 -6.31 -2.98 -29.69
C LYS A 143 -6.80 -4.20 -30.47
N GLY A 144 -8.06 -4.58 -30.29
CA GLY A 144 -8.68 -5.73 -30.96
C GLY A 144 -8.38 -7.08 -30.32
N SER A 145 -7.73 -7.12 -29.15
CA SER A 145 -7.51 -8.37 -28.41
C SER A 145 -8.82 -8.91 -27.82
N THR A 146 -8.98 -10.23 -27.82
CA THR A 146 -10.01 -10.89 -27.00
C THR A 146 -9.44 -11.20 -25.62
N VAL A 147 -10.06 -10.67 -24.57
CA VAL A 147 -9.58 -10.80 -23.18
C VAL A 147 -10.51 -11.71 -22.37
N ALA A 148 -9.94 -12.71 -21.70
CA ALA A 148 -10.65 -13.54 -20.73
C ALA A 148 -10.26 -13.12 -19.30
N ILE A 149 -11.25 -12.89 -18.43
CA ILE A 149 -11.04 -12.45 -17.04
C ILE A 149 -11.65 -13.50 -16.11
N PHE A 150 -10.81 -14.09 -15.26
CA PHE A 150 -11.23 -15.08 -14.27
C PHE A 150 -11.38 -14.40 -12.89
N GLY A 151 -12.63 -14.22 -12.47
CA GLY A 151 -12.99 -13.53 -11.22
C GLY A 151 -13.44 -12.09 -11.47
N LEU A 152 -14.61 -11.72 -10.92
CA LEU A 152 -15.27 -10.44 -11.16
C LEU A 152 -15.42 -9.60 -9.87
N GLY A 153 -14.44 -9.71 -8.97
CA GLY A 153 -14.28 -8.77 -7.85
C GLY A 153 -13.64 -7.46 -8.29
N ALA A 154 -13.28 -6.59 -7.34
CA ALA A 154 -12.72 -5.25 -7.62
C ALA A 154 -11.54 -5.28 -8.62
N VAL A 155 -10.58 -6.19 -8.42
CA VAL A 155 -9.41 -6.35 -9.31
C VAL A 155 -9.84 -6.79 -10.71
N GLY A 156 -10.71 -7.79 -10.81
CA GLY A 156 -11.16 -8.33 -12.11
C GLY A 156 -11.96 -7.30 -12.92
N LEU A 157 -12.82 -6.53 -12.26
CA LEU A 157 -13.53 -5.42 -12.89
C LEU A 157 -12.55 -4.33 -13.36
N ALA A 158 -11.50 -4.04 -12.59
CA ALA A 158 -10.46 -3.10 -12.98
C ALA A 158 -9.59 -3.62 -14.14
N VAL A 159 -9.34 -4.94 -14.24
CA VAL A 159 -8.76 -5.55 -15.47
C VAL A 159 -9.66 -5.31 -16.67
N GLY A 160 -10.97 -5.50 -16.50
CA GLY A 160 -11.97 -5.24 -17.56
C GLY A 160 -11.94 -3.79 -18.04
N GLU A 161 -11.90 -2.85 -17.11
CA GLU A 161 -11.77 -1.43 -17.43
C GLU A 161 -10.42 -1.10 -18.10
N GLY A 162 -9.32 -1.64 -17.58
CA GLY A 162 -8.00 -1.49 -18.16
C GLY A 162 -7.94 -2.02 -19.61
N ALA A 163 -8.49 -3.20 -19.86
CA ALA A 163 -8.60 -3.78 -21.19
C ALA A 163 -9.45 -2.92 -22.12
N ARG A 164 -10.64 -2.48 -21.67
CA ARG A 164 -11.54 -1.61 -22.44
C ARG A 164 -10.84 -0.32 -22.89
N ILE A 165 -10.01 0.29 -22.04
CA ILE A 165 -9.26 1.52 -22.38
C ILE A 165 -8.18 1.25 -23.46
N ARG A 166 -7.64 0.02 -23.53
CA ARG A 166 -6.62 -0.37 -24.53
C ARG A 166 -7.19 -0.72 -25.91
N GLY A 167 -8.52 -0.79 -26.03
CA GLY A 167 -9.29 -1.00 -27.27
C GLY A 167 -9.23 -2.43 -27.79
#